data_AF-A0A955EZL1-F1
#
_entry.id   AF-A0A955EZL1-F1
#
_cell.length_a   1.000
_cell.length_b   1.000
_cell.length_c   1.000
_cell.angle_alpha   90.00
_cell.angle_beta   90.00
_cell.angle_gamma   90.00
#
_symmetry.space_group_name_H-M   'P 1'
#
loop_
_entity.id
_entity.type
_entity.pdbx_description
1 polymer ?
#
loop_
_entity_poly.entity_id
_entity_poly.type
_entity_poly.pdbx_seq_one_letter_code
_entity_poly.pdbx_strand_id
1 'polypeptide(L)' 'MAGTKAGGQAAAATNKKKYGADFYAKIGAKGGKLGKTGGFAAGDAGRERARVYGAIGGRISRRTKKA' A
#
# COMPACT_ATOMS: atom_id res chain seq x y z
N MET A 1 18.32 14.35 6.77
CA MET A 1 18.94 14.44 5.43
C MET A 1 17.92 13.99 4.39
N ALA A 2 17.78 14.73 3.28
CA ALA A 2 16.89 14.33 2.19
C ALA A 2 17.34 12.99 1.59
N GLY A 3 16.40 12.18 1.09
CA GLY A 3 16.69 10.88 0.48
C GLY A 3 17.03 9.74 1.44
N THR A 4 17.16 9.97 2.75
CA THR A 4 17.41 8.90 3.73
C THR A 4 16.13 8.41 4.41
N LYS A 5 16.14 7.19 4.94
CA LYS A 5 15.02 6.61 5.70
C LYS A 5 14.59 7.53 6.86
N ALA A 6 15.56 8.04 7.62
CA ALA A 6 15.32 8.97 8.73
C ALA A 6 14.67 10.29 8.24
N GLY A 7 15.12 10.82 7.11
CA GLY A 7 14.49 12.00 6.49
C GLY A 7 13.04 11.76 6.08
N GLY A 8 12.76 10.60 5.48
CA GLY A 8 11.39 10.21 5.11
C GLY A 8 10.46 10.05 6.31
N GLN A 9 10.96 9.49 7.42
CA GLN A 9 10.19 9.37 8.67
C GLN A 9 9.86 10.74 9.27
N ALA A 10 10.84 11.66 9.31
CA ALA A 10 10.61 13.02 9.78
C ALA A 10 9.58 13.77 8.91
N ALA A 11 9.67 13.65 7.59
CA ALA A 11 8.71 14.24 6.66
C ALA A 11 7.29 13.67 6.86
N ALA A 12 7.16 12.35 7.04
CA ALA A 12 5.88 11.71 7.31
C ALA A 12 5.26 12.20 8.63
N ALA A 13 6.07 12.40 9.67
CA ALA A 13 5.61 12.94 10.95
C ALA A 13 5.09 14.38 10.80
N THR A 14 5.82 15.23 10.09
CA THR A 14 5.40 16.62 9.80
C THR A 14 4.12 16.66 8.98
N ASN A 15 3.99 15.82 7.95
CA ASN A 15 2.79 15.76 7.11
C ASN A 15 1.56 15.31 7.89
N LYS A 16 1.70 14.30 8.77
CA LYS A 16 0.61 13.85 9.64
C LYS A 16 0.19 14.92 10.65
N LYS A 17 1.15 15.68 11.21
CA LYS A 17 0.85 16.80 12.11
C LYS A 17 0.12 17.94 11.39
N LYS A 18 0.55 18.27 10.16
CA LYS A 18 0.01 19.41 9.40
C LYS A 18 -1.35 19.13 8.75
N TYR A 19 -1.56 17.92 8.26
CA TYR A 19 -2.73 17.56 7.45
C TYR A 19 -3.64 16.49 8.09
N GLY A 20 -3.30 16.05 9.30
CA GLY A 20 -4.02 15.01 10.04
C GLY A 20 -3.54 13.60 9.74
N ALA A 21 -3.96 12.66 10.59
CA ALA A 21 -3.58 11.25 10.49
C ALA A 21 -4.03 10.60 9.16
N ASP A 22 -5.15 11.07 8.61
CA ASP A 22 -5.75 10.53 7.38
C ASP A 22 -5.11 11.04 6.09
N PHE A 23 -4.11 11.92 6.17
CA PHE A 23 -3.53 12.57 5.00
C PHE A 23 -3.12 11.57 3.89
N TYR A 24 -2.34 10.55 4.27
CA TYR A 24 -1.87 9.52 3.33
C TYR A 24 -3.01 8.63 2.80
N ALA A 25 -4.04 8.37 3.62
CA ALA A 25 -5.21 7.60 3.21
C ALA A 25 -6.03 8.37 2.15
N LYS A 26 -6.26 9.67 2.38
CA LYS A 26 -7.03 10.54 1.47
C LYS A 26 -6.34 10.69 0.12
N ILE A 27 -5.04 10.94 0.08
CA ILE A 27 -4.30 11.07 -1.19
C ILE A 27 -4.22 9.73 -1.93
N GLY A 28 -4.02 8.61 -1.22
CA GLY A 28 -4.00 7.27 -1.81
C GLY A 28 -5.35 6.90 -2.44
N ALA A 29 -6.46 7.18 -1.75
CA ALA A 29 -7.80 6.94 -2.27
C ALA A 29 -8.09 7.78 -3.53
N LYS A 30 -7.71 9.07 -3.54
CA LYS A 30 -7.84 9.93 -4.73
C LYS A 30 -7.02 9.38 -5.90
N GLY A 31 -5.77 9.02 -5.67
CA GLY A 31 -4.89 8.43 -6.70
C GLY A 31 -5.44 7.10 -7.24
N GLY A 32 -5.94 6.23 -6.36
CA GLY A 32 -6.54 4.96 -6.75
C GLY A 32 -7.80 5.14 -7.62
N LYS A 33 -8.67 6.11 -7.29
CA LYS A 33 -9.86 6.43 -8.09
C LYS A 33 -9.52 6.98 -9.47
N LEU A 34 -8.42 7.73 -9.60
CA LEU A 34 -7.97 8.32 -10.87
C LEU A 34 -7.17 7.34 -11.73
N GLY A 35 -6.56 6.32 -11.14
CA GLY A 35 -5.77 5.31 -11.84
C GLY A 35 -6.64 4.40 -12.71
N LYS A 36 -6.45 4.45 -14.03
CA LYS A 36 -7.19 3.61 -15.00
C LYS A 36 -6.49 2.30 -15.36
N THR A 37 -5.26 2.10 -14.90
CA THR A 37 -4.42 0.94 -15.25
C THR A 37 -4.81 -0.35 -14.50
N GLY A 38 -5.91 -0.33 -13.74
CA GLY A 38 -6.54 -1.51 -13.14
C GLY A 38 -5.81 -2.12 -11.93
N GLY A 39 -4.74 -1.49 -11.45
CA GLY A 39 -4.09 -1.85 -10.19
C GLY A 39 -3.33 -3.18 -10.23
N PHE A 40 -3.04 -3.73 -9.05
CA PHE A 40 -2.12 -4.87 -8.87
C PHE A 40 -2.57 -6.16 -9.60
N ALA A 41 -3.88 -6.36 -9.73
CA ALA A 41 -4.47 -7.57 -10.31
C ALA A 41 -4.97 -7.38 -11.75
N ALA A 42 -4.68 -6.25 -12.41
CA ALA A 42 -5.21 -5.98 -13.75
C ALA A 42 -4.47 -6.67 -14.89
N GLY A 43 -5.25 -7.01 -15.92
CA GLY A 43 -4.77 -7.76 -17.08
C GLY A 43 -4.38 -9.20 -16.76
N ASP A 44 -4.02 -9.97 -17.78
CA ASP A 44 -3.63 -11.38 -17.62
C ASP A 44 -2.39 -11.55 -16.72
N ALA A 45 -1.36 -10.74 -16.95
CA ALA A 45 -0.14 -10.75 -16.15
C ALA A 45 -0.37 -10.28 -14.70
N GLY A 46 -1.31 -9.36 -14.45
CA GLY A 46 -1.66 -8.94 -13.09
C GLY A 46 -2.46 -9.99 -12.33
N ARG A 47 -3.35 -10.72 -13.01
CA ARG A 47 -4.09 -11.83 -12.40
C ARG A 47 -3.18 -12.96 -11.93
N GLU A 48 -2.21 -13.35 -12.76
CA GLU A 48 -1.21 -14.37 -12.37
C GLU A 48 -0.40 -13.90 -11.15
N ARG A 49 0.10 -12.67 -11.20
CA ARG A 49 0.82 -12.04 -10.09
C ARG A 49 0.00 -12.07 -8.81
N ALA A 50 -1.25 -11.61 -8.86
CA ALA A 50 -2.14 -11.60 -7.71
C ALA A 50 -2.39 -13.01 -7.15
N ARG A 51 -2.52 -14.03 -8.01
CA ARG A 51 -2.67 -15.42 -7.59
C ARG A 51 -1.43 -15.94 -6.85
N VAL A 52 -0.25 -15.80 -7.45
CA VAL A 52 1.02 -16.30 -6.89
C VAL A 52 1.33 -15.62 -5.56
N TYR A 53 1.33 -14.30 -5.52
CA TYR A 53 1.68 -13.56 -4.30
C TYR A 53 0.58 -13.67 -3.23
N GLY A 54 -0.69 -13.81 -3.63
CA GLY A 54 -1.79 -14.10 -2.71
C GLY A 54 -1.61 -15.45 -2.01
N ALA A 55 -1.24 -16.50 -2.75
CA ALA A 55 -0.98 -17.82 -2.20
C ALA A 55 0.23 -17.83 -1.26
N ILE A 56 1.32 -17.16 -1.64
CA ILE A 56 2.52 -17.00 -0.79
C ILE A 56 2.14 -16.29 0.51
N GLY A 57 1.44 -15.16 0.42
CA GLY A 57 1.01 -14.39 1.58
C GLY A 57 0.09 -15.19 2.50
N GLY A 58 -0.84 -15.97 1.94
CA GLY A 58 -1.70 -16.87 2.70
C GLY A 58 -0.93 -17.96 3.44
N ARG A 59 0.06 -18.60 2.79
CA ARG A 59 0.90 -19.64 3.41
C ARG A 59 1.81 -19.10 4.52
N ILE A 60 2.38 -17.92 4.33
CA ILE A 60 3.29 -17.28 5.31
C ILE A 60 2.49 -16.63 6.46
N SER A 61 1.21 -16.33 6.24
CA SER A 61 0.38 -15.66 7.23
C SER A 61 0.31 -16.46 8.53
N ARG A 62 0.79 -15.83 9.61
CA ARG A 62 0.60 -16.30 10.99
C ARG A 62 -0.76 -15.90 11.58
N ARG A 63 -1.58 -15.17 10.80
CA ARG A 63 -2.97 -14.84 11.16
C ARG A 63 -3.85 -15.99 10.70
N THR A 64 -3.87 -17.08 11.45
CA THR A 64 -4.85 -18.14 11.26
C THR A 64 -6.23 -17.64 11.67
N LYS A 65 -7.27 -18.06 10.95
CA LYS A 65 -8.64 -18.05 11.50
C LYS A 65 -8.64 -19.05 12.66
N LYS A 66 -8.99 -18.60 13.87
CA LYS A 66 -9.44 -19.52 14.92
C LYS A 66 -10.60 -20.32 14.31
N ALA A 67 -10.50 -21.65 14.34
CA ALA A 67 -11.63 -22.52 14.02
C ALA A 67 -12.74 -22.32 15.05
#